data_AF-J9E024-F1
#
_entry.id   AF-J9E024-F1
#
_cell.length_a   1.000
_cell.length_b   1.000
_cell.length_c   1.000
_cell.angle_alpha   90.00
_cell.angle_beta   90.00
_cell.angle_gamma   90.00
#
_symmetry.space_group_name_H-M   'P 1'
#
loop_
_entity.id
_entity.type
_entity.pdbx_description
1 polymer ?
#
loop_
_entity_poly.entity_id
_entity_poly.type
_entity_poly.pdbx_seq_one_letter_code
_entity_poly.pdbx_strand_id
1 'polypeptide(L)'
;MGESYGGVYVPTLTVLVIRGLEEFPMNLKGIALGNGYVSEVLNIDTSIHFAYSHGLVDEKTWNELQNRCCHGCINTCELTNVQKIFQFIWSGNLNPYDLYRDCISNPELNKARIRVMKFGLTEPAKKQKSLKSILAYLKPINSFSADAPCMNDSAMIRYMNNAEVRHALHIPENLPRWDVCSDEISTTYEKIYGDMAPFVKKIIKAGVRVLLYYGDTDMACNFIMGQQFSASLNLP
;
A
#
# COMPACT_ATOMS: atom_id res chain seq x y z
N MET A 1 16.24 8.30 1.23
CA MET A 1 14.82 8.52 1.61
C MET A 1 13.96 7.66 0.70
N GLY A 2 12.75 7.34 1.09
CA GLY A 2 11.82 6.54 0.26
C GLY A 2 10.39 6.65 0.76
N GLU A 3 9.45 6.29 -0.11
CA GLU A 3 8.01 6.40 0.12
C GLU A 3 7.31 5.05 -0.16
N SER A 4 6.18 4.78 0.50
CA SER A 4 5.36 3.59 0.21
C SER A 4 6.19 2.31 0.37
N TYR A 5 6.35 1.50 -0.66
CA TYR A 5 7.20 0.31 -0.62
C TYR A 5 8.71 0.62 -0.46
N GLY A 6 9.11 1.89 -0.61
CA GLY A 6 10.38 2.43 -0.13
C GLY A 6 10.59 2.22 1.37
N GLY A 7 9.52 1.99 2.15
CA GLY A 7 9.57 1.51 3.53
C GLY A 7 10.28 0.16 3.69
N VAL A 8 10.33 -0.67 2.65
CA VAL A 8 11.10 -1.92 2.58
C VAL A 8 12.47 -1.70 1.96
N TYR A 9 12.52 -1.00 0.83
CA TYR A 9 13.78 -0.79 0.09
C TYR A 9 14.82 -0.02 0.90
N VAL A 10 14.40 1.06 1.57
CA VAL A 10 15.34 1.94 2.27
C VAL A 10 15.99 1.23 3.47
N PRO A 11 15.25 0.58 4.40
CA PRO A 11 15.90 -0.11 5.51
C PRO A 11 16.79 -1.28 5.09
N THR A 12 16.34 -2.08 4.11
CA THR A 12 17.12 -3.23 3.61
C THR A 12 18.42 -2.77 2.96
N LEU A 13 18.38 -1.77 2.08
CA LEU A 13 19.55 -1.16 1.47
C LEU A 13 20.47 -0.51 2.52
N THR A 14 19.92 0.19 3.50
CA THR A 14 20.72 0.90 4.51
C THR A 14 21.55 -0.05 5.35
N VAL A 15 21.01 -1.23 5.68
CA VAL A 15 21.79 -2.28 6.37
C VAL A 15 22.97 -2.76 5.52
N LEU A 16 22.82 -2.86 4.20
CA LEU A 16 23.92 -3.20 3.30
C LEU A 16 24.95 -2.07 3.22
N VAL A 17 24.48 -0.82 3.11
CA VAL A 17 25.36 0.36 3.13
C VAL A 17 26.21 0.38 4.39
N ILE A 18 25.60 0.22 5.57
CA ILE A 18 26.31 0.19 6.86
C ILE A 18 27.41 -0.88 6.87
N ARG A 19 27.14 -2.08 6.34
CA ARG A 19 28.12 -3.16 6.23
C ARG A 19 29.28 -2.81 5.30
N GLY A 20 29.00 -2.09 4.22
CA GLY A 20 30.01 -1.67 3.24
C GLY A 20 30.80 -0.43 3.61
N LEU A 21 30.50 0.26 4.74
CA LEU A 21 31.17 1.52 5.10
C LEU A 21 32.67 1.35 5.39
N GLU A 22 33.12 0.15 5.77
CA GLU A 22 34.54 -0.13 5.98
C GLU A 22 35.32 -0.14 4.64
N GLU A 23 34.71 -0.65 3.57
CA GLU A 23 35.31 -0.75 2.24
C GLU A 23 35.07 0.51 1.39
N PHE A 24 33.87 1.09 1.50
CA PHE A 24 33.43 2.27 0.78
C PHE A 24 32.92 3.33 1.76
N PRO A 25 33.83 4.11 2.38
CA PRO A 25 33.46 5.10 3.37
C PRO A 25 32.49 6.14 2.80
N MET A 26 31.30 6.22 3.39
CA MET A 26 30.28 7.23 3.07
C MET A 26 29.81 7.92 4.33
N ASN A 27 29.41 9.19 4.20
CA ASN A 27 28.91 9.98 5.31
C ASN A 27 27.40 9.76 5.52
N LEU A 28 26.98 8.52 5.81
CA LEU A 28 25.57 8.19 6.06
C LEU A 28 25.09 8.83 7.36
N LYS A 29 24.12 9.76 7.27
CA LYS A 29 23.60 10.51 8.44
C LYS A 29 22.21 10.09 8.91
N GLY A 30 21.43 9.44 8.05
CA GLY A 30 20.07 9.07 8.37
C GLY A 30 19.27 8.61 7.18
N ILE A 31 18.09 8.08 7.48
CA ILE A 31 17.05 7.73 6.52
C ILE A 31 15.73 8.38 6.91
N ALA A 32 14.86 8.58 5.92
CA ALA A 32 13.50 9.03 6.12
C ALA A 32 12.56 8.17 5.27
N LEU A 33 11.46 7.72 5.89
CA LEU A 33 10.43 6.88 5.29
C LEU A 33 9.10 7.63 5.32
N GLY A 34 8.59 8.01 4.16
CA GLY A 34 7.30 8.69 3.98
C GLY A 34 6.19 7.69 3.70
N ASN A 35 5.11 7.69 4.48
CA ASN A 35 3.99 6.75 4.29
C ASN A 35 4.49 5.31 4.02
N GLY A 36 5.49 4.88 4.80
CA GLY A 36 6.28 3.69 4.48
C GLY A 36 5.53 2.41 4.82
N TYR A 37 5.51 1.44 3.89
CA TYR A 37 5.10 0.07 4.16
C TYR A 37 6.18 -0.63 5.00
N VAL A 38 6.00 -0.62 6.32
CA VAL A 38 7.01 -1.08 7.29
C VAL A 38 6.60 -2.37 8.01
N SER A 39 5.31 -2.69 8.02
CA SER A 39 4.78 -3.92 8.61
C SER A 39 3.50 -4.34 7.90
N GLU A 40 3.48 -5.54 7.33
CA GLU A 40 2.31 -6.10 6.64
C GLU A 40 1.11 -6.28 7.57
N VAL A 41 1.37 -6.83 8.76
CA VAL A 41 0.35 -7.07 9.79
C VAL A 41 -0.28 -5.76 10.23
N LEU A 42 0.55 -4.78 10.61
CA LEU A 42 0.05 -3.47 11.04
C LEU A 42 -0.67 -2.74 9.91
N ASN A 43 -0.22 -2.86 8.66
CA ASN A 43 -0.91 -2.21 7.54
C ASN A 43 -2.36 -2.69 7.41
N ILE A 44 -2.58 -4.00 7.45
CA ILE A 44 -3.93 -4.58 7.33
C ILE A 44 -4.78 -4.21 8.54
N ASP A 45 -4.24 -4.40 9.74
CA ASP A 45 -4.95 -4.18 11.00
C ASP A 45 -5.38 -2.71 11.14
N THR A 46 -4.43 -1.79 11.00
CA THR A 46 -4.68 -0.36 11.16
C THR A 46 -5.57 0.21 10.06
N SER A 47 -5.55 -0.33 8.83
CA SER A 47 -6.48 0.08 7.78
C SER A 47 -7.94 -0.14 8.16
N ILE A 48 -8.26 -1.18 8.94
CA ILE A 48 -9.63 -1.45 9.37
C ILE A 48 -10.08 -0.45 10.44
N HIS A 49 -9.20 -0.17 11.41
CA HIS A 49 -9.42 0.89 12.40
C HIS A 49 -9.54 2.27 11.76
N PHE A 50 -8.70 2.56 10.76
CA PHE A 50 -8.76 3.79 9.98
C PHE A 50 -10.12 3.92 9.28
N ALA A 51 -10.56 2.88 8.58
CA ALA A 51 -11.84 2.89 7.87
C ALA A 51 -13.04 3.14 8.80
N TYR A 52 -13.07 2.54 9.99
CA TYR A 52 -14.12 2.81 10.97
C TYR A 52 -14.07 4.24 11.52
N SER A 53 -12.89 4.68 11.96
CA SER A 53 -12.72 6.03 12.53
C SER A 53 -12.97 7.17 11.53
N HIS A 54 -12.90 6.88 10.23
CA HIS A 54 -13.16 7.85 9.16
C HIS A 54 -14.54 7.65 8.48
N GLY A 55 -15.44 6.86 9.10
CA GLY A 55 -16.83 6.74 8.67
C GLY A 55 -17.06 5.88 7.42
N LEU A 56 -16.07 5.07 7.01
CA LEU A 56 -16.20 4.14 5.89
C LEU A 56 -16.85 2.81 6.31
N VAL A 57 -16.75 2.46 7.59
CA VAL A 57 -17.38 1.28 8.19
C VAL A 57 -18.46 1.76 9.16
N ASP A 58 -19.69 1.29 8.98
CA ASP A 58 -20.79 1.64 9.86
C ASP A 58 -20.76 0.88 11.20
N GLU A 59 -21.49 1.41 12.18
CA GLU A 59 -21.54 0.87 13.54
C GLU A 59 -22.02 -0.59 13.58
N LYS A 60 -22.93 -0.98 12.68
CA LYS A 60 -23.41 -2.35 12.58
C LYS A 60 -22.29 -3.29 12.15
N THR A 61 -21.58 -2.94 11.08
CA THR A 61 -20.46 -3.74 10.53
C THR A 61 -19.33 -3.82 11.55
N TRP A 62 -19.03 -2.72 12.24
CA TRP A 62 -18.03 -2.68 13.31
C TRP A 62 -18.39 -3.62 14.47
N ASN A 63 -19.64 -3.58 14.95
CA ASN A 63 -20.10 -4.47 16.01
C ASN A 63 -20.11 -5.95 15.57
N GLU A 64 -20.48 -6.25 14.33
CA GLU A 64 -20.38 -7.61 13.78
C GLU A 64 -18.93 -8.09 13.73
N LEU A 65 -18.00 -7.23 13.31
CA LEU A 65 -16.56 -7.50 13.30
C LEU A 65 -16.04 -7.81 14.71
N GLN A 66 -16.32 -6.93 15.66
CA GLN A 66 -15.91 -7.06 17.06
C GLN A 66 -16.44 -8.35 17.70
N ASN A 67 -17.71 -8.70 17.47
CA ASN A 67 -18.33 -9.88 18.07
C ASN A 67 -17.84 -11.19 17.43
N ARG A 68 -17.68 -11.21 16.11
CA ARG A 68 -17.36 -12.45 15.38
C ARG A 68 -15.87 -12.73 15.28
N CYS A 69 -15.04 -11.70 15.20
CA CYS A 69 -13.61 -11.84 14.99
C CYS A 69 -12.80 -11.61 16.27
N CYS A 70 -13.35 -10.87 17.24
CA CYS A 70 -12.58 -10.36 18.37
C CYS A 70 -13.17 -10.66 19.75
N HIS A 71 -14.19 -11.53 19.81
CA HIS A 71 -14.87 -11.91 21.06
C HIS A 71 -15.24 -10.73 21.98
N GLY A 72 -15.60 -9.58 21.39
CA GLY A 72 -15.99 -8.39 22.13
C GLY A 72 -14.86 -7.39 22.44
N CYS A 73 -13.60 -7.68 22.14
CA CYS A 73 -12.46 -6.80 22.41
C CYS A 73 -11.64 -6.53 21.14
N ILE A 74 -12.04 -5.52 20.36
CA ILE A 74 -11.39 -5.22 19.08
C ILE A 74 -10.01 -4.57 19.22
N ASN A 75 -9.75 -3.82 20.30
CA ASN A 75 -8.48 -3.11 20.51
C ASN A 75 -7.27 -4.04 20.73
N THR A 76 -7.51 -5.31 21.08
CA THR A 76 -6.46 -6.31 21.33
C THR A 76 -6.52 -7.45 20.32
N CYS A 77 -7.30 -7.29 19.26
CA CYS A 77 -7.59 -8.31 18.27
C CYS A 77 -6.79 -8.01 17.01
N GLU A 78 -6.18 -9.04 16.42
CA GLU A 78 -5.52 -8.92 15.14
C GLU A 78 -6.54 -9.15 14.02
N LEU A 79 -6.79 -8.13 13.21
CA LEU A 79 -7.82 -8.16 12.17
C LEU A 79 -7.29 -8.64 10.80
N THR A 80 -6.10 -9.24 10.75
CA THR A 80 -5.44 -9.71 9.51
C THR A 80 -6.26 -10.70 8.69
N ASN A 81 -7.16 -11.44 9.33
CA ASN A 81 -8.10 -12.37 8.67
C ASN A 81 -9.27 -11.67 7.95
N VAL A 82 -9.43 -10.36 8.10
CA VAL A 82 -10.56 -9.58 7.57
C VAL A 82 -10.11 -8.72 6.38
N GLN A 83 -9.69 -9.39 5.31
CA GLN A 83 -9.15 -8.71 4.12
C GLN A 83 -10.19 -7.94 3.30
N LYS A 84 -11.49 -8.16 3.52
CA LYS A 84 -12.55 -7.53 2.72
C LYS A 84 -12.61 -6.02 2.87
N ILE A 85 -12.41 -5.51 4.09
CA ILE A 85 -12.40 -4.06 4.36
C ILE A 85 -11.15 -3.44 3.73
N PHE A 86 -10.00 -4.09 3.87
CA PHE A 86 -8.77 -3.67 3.19
C PHE A 86 -8.95 -3.62 1.66
N GLN A 87 -9.54 -4.65 1.05
CA GLN A 87 -9.85 -4.66 -0.38
C GLN A 87 -10.81 -3.54 -0.79
N PHE A 88 -11.79 -3.22 0.05
CA PHE A 88 -12.70 -2.10 -0.19
C PHE A 88 -11.97 -0.75 -0.19
N ILE A 89 -11.01 -0.53 0.71
CA ILE A 89 -10.19 0.72 0.70
C ILE A 89 -9.49 0.90 -0.66
N TRP A 90 -8.95 -0.17 -1.22
CA TRP A 90 -8.22 -0.13 -2.49
C TRP A 90 -9.09 -0.12 -3.74
N SER A 91 -10.29 -0.70 -3.67
CA SER A 91 -11.17 -0.90 -4.82
C SER A 91 -12.46 -0.06 -4.77
N GLY A 92 -12.67 0.66 -3.67
CA GLY A 92 -13.88 1.33 -3.18
C GLY A 92 -14.41 2.51 -3.97
N ASN A 93 -13.76 2.92 -5.06
CA ASN A 93 -13.93 4.23 -5.70
C ASN A 93 -13.63 5.41 -4.75
N LEU A 94 -12.88 5.14 -3.68
CA LEU A 94 -12.23 6.14 -2.84
C LEU A 94 -10.79 6.30 -3.31
N ASN A 95 -10.18 7.45 -3.04
CA ASN A 95 -8.76 7.64 -3.30
C ASN A 95 -7.96 7.03 -2.14
N PRO A 96 -7.22 5.91 -2.34
CA PRO A 96 -6.50 5.26 -1.26
C PRO A 96 -5.31 6.08 -0.77
N TYR A 97 -4.83 7.04 -1.56
CA TYR A 97 -3.66 7.87 -1.24
C TYR A 97 -4.03 9.20 -0.54
N ASP A 98 -5.30 9.61 -0.61
CA ASP A 98 -5.84 10.74 0.14
C ASP A 98 -7.36 10.61 0.21
N LEU A 99 -7.90 10.14 1.34
CA LEU A 99 -9.32 9.85 1.52
C LEU A 99 -10.24 11.02 1.12
N TYR A 100 -9.80 12.26 1.30
CA TYR A 100 -10.62 13.44 1.07
C TYR A 100 -10.47 14.05 -0.32
N ARG A 101 -9.65 13.45 -1.19
CA ARG A 101 -9.51 13.89 -2.59
C ARG A 101 -10.36 13.06 -3.53
N ASP A 102 -10.73 13.72 -4.63
CA ASP A 102 -11.37 13.05 -5.74
C ASP A 102 -10.46 11.94 -6.29
N CYS A 103 -11.05 10.77 -6.52
CA CYS A 103 -10.40 9.70 -7.25
C CYS A 103 -10.56 9.94 -8.75
N ILE A 104 -9.55 10.53 -9.39
CA ILE A 104 -9.53 10.65 -10.85
C ILE A 104 -9.40 9.24 -11.42
N SER A 105 -10.52 8.69 -11.89
CA SER A 105 -10.62 7.29 -12.25
C SER A 105 -11.45 7.14 -13.51
N ASN A 106 -11.10 6.14 -14.32
CA ASN A 106 -11.88 5.74 -15.48
C ASN A 106 -13.27 5.27 -15.00
N PRO A 107 -14.37 5.99 -15.30
CA PRO A 107 -15.70 5.73 -14.74
C PRO A 107 -16.22 4.31 -15.00
N GLU A 108 -15.80 3.68 -16.10
CA GLU A 108 -16.23 2.33 -16.48
C GLU A 108 -15.54 1.23 -15.64
N LEU A 109 -14.30 1.46 -15.22
CA LEU A 109 -13.56 0.54 -14.35
C LEU A 109 -14.16 0.50 -12.93
N ASN A 110 -14.61 1.64 -12.43
CA ASN A 110 -15.23 1.73 -11.10
C ASN A 110 -16.62 1.10 -11.04
N LYS A 111 -17.43 1.25 -12.11
CA LYS A 111 -18.72 0.55 -12.20
C LYS A 111 -18.55 -0.97 -12.14
N ALA A 112 -17.48 -1.50 -12.73
CA ALA A 112 -17.15 -2.92 -12.64
C ALA A 112 -16.68 -3.31 -11.22
N ARG A 113 -15.77 -2.54 -10.61
CA ARG A 113 -15.25 -2.80 -9.24
C ARG A 113 -16.34 -2.72 -8.16
N ILE A 114 -17.16 -1.68 -8.16
CA ILE A 114 -18.28 -1.52 -7.21
C ILE A 114 -19.30 -2.66 -7.34
N ARG A 115 -19.56 -3.13 -8.57
CA ARG A 115 -20.47 -4.25 -8.79
C ARG A 115 -19.94 -5.52 -8.14
N VAL A 116 -18.65 -5.83 -8.30
CA VAL A 116 -18.00 -7.01 -7.67
C VAL A 116 -17.99 -6.90 -6.14
N MET A 117 -17.66 -5.73 -5.57
CA MET A 117 -17.65 -5.52 -4.12
C MET A 117 -19.04 -5.60 -3.49
N LYS A 118 -20.09 -5.06 -4.13
CA LYS A 118 -21.48 -5.19 -3.65
C LYS A 118 -21.88 -6.67 -3.55
N PHE A 119 -21.48 -7.51 -4.50
CA PHE A 119 -21.73 -8.96 -4.42
C PHE A 119 -20.92 -9.66 -3.30
N GLY A 120 -19.74 -9.15 -2.93
CA GLY A 120 -18.89 -9.71 -1.86
C GLY A 120 -19.26 -9.30 -0.43
N LEU A 121 -20.03 -8.21 -0.29
CA LEU A 121 -20.46 -7.63 0.99
C LEU A 121 -21.88 -8.09 1.42
N THR A 122 -22.76 -8.52 0.51
CA THR A 122 -24.19 -8.73 0.84
C THR A 122 -24.72 -10.16 0.74
N GLU A 123 -23.99 -11.14 0.20
CA GLU A 123 -24.54 -12.49 -0.03
C GLU A 123 -23.68 -13.61 0.61
N PRO A 124 -24.28 -14.48 1.48
CA PRO A 124 -23.68 -15.75 1.84
C PRO A 124 -23.51 -16.61 0.58
N ALA A 125 -22.36 -17.27 0.45
CA ALA A 125 -21.94 -18.09 -0.70
C ALA A 125 -22.84 -19.30 -1.09
N LYS A 126 -24.10 -19.37 -0.63
CA LYS A 126 -24.98 -20.55 -0.77
C LYS A 126 -26.15 -20.37 -1.76
N LYS A 127 -26.31 -19.22 -2.44
CA LYS A 127 -27.37 -19.02 -3.46
C LYS A 127 -26.82 -18.55 -4.81
N GLN A 128 -25.95 -19.32 -5.44
CA GLN A 128 -25.54 -19.09 -6.83
C GLN A 128 -26.36 -19.96 -7.81
N LYS A 129 -27.19 -19.34 -8.66
CA LYS A 129 -27.89 -20.02 -9.76
C LYS A 129 -27.66 -19.39 -11.15
N SER A 130 -26.74 -18.44 -11.30
CA SER A 130 -26.51 -17.78 -12.60
C SER A 130 -25.05 -17.91 -13.06
N LEU A 131 -24.81 -18.58 -14.19
CA LEU A 131 -23.51 -18.64 -14.84
C LEU A 131 -22.93 -17.25 -15.15
N LYS A 132 -23.78 -16.22 -15.34
CA LYS A 132 -23.32 -14.84 -15.58
C LYS A 132 -22.67 -14.20 -14.35
N SER A 133 -23.12 -14.52 -13.13
CA SER A 133 -22.50 -13.96 -11.91
C SER A 133 -21.18 -14.66 -11.58
N ILE A 134 -21.07 -15.95 -11.89
CA ILE A 134 -19.81 -16.70 -11.79
C ILE A 134 -18.81 -16.21 -12.85
N LEU A 135 -19.22 -15.92 -14.09
CA LEU A 135 -18.35 -15.33 -15.11
C LEU A 135 -17.89 -13.91 -14.79
N ALA A 136 -18.70 -13.13 -14.06
CA ALA A 136 -18.28 -11.81 -13.55
C ALA A 136 -17.29 -11.93 -12.37
N TYR A 137 -17.38 -13.01 -11.60
CA TYR A 137 -16.43 -13.38 -10.53
C TYR A 137 -15.13 -13.98 -11.09
N LEU A 138 -15.21 -14.71 -12.21
CA LEU A 138 -14.10 -15.39 -12.87
C LEU A 138 -13.43 -14.59 -13.98
N LYS A 139 -14.02 -13.49 -14.46
CA LYS A 139 -13.24 -12.48 -15.18
C LYS A 139 -12.25 -11.97 -14.16
N PRO A 140 -10.97 -12.35 -14.25
CA PRO A 140 -10.01 -11.80 -13.33
C PRO A 140 -10.10 -10.29 -13.53
N ILE A 141 -9.97 -9.55 -12.45
CA ILE A 141 -9.51 -8.18 -12.55
C ILE A 141 -8.05 -8.28 -13.05
N ASN A 142 -7.85 -8.71 -14.30
CA ASN A 142 -6.57 -8.83 -15.01
C ASN A 142 -6.09 -7.44 -15.46
N SER A 143 -6.61 -6.40 -14.82
CA SER A 143 -6.05 -5.06 -14.82
C SER A 143 -6.09 -4.53 -13.38
N PHE A 144 -5.40 -5.22 -12.47
CA PHE A 144 -4.45 -4.46 -11.68
C PHE A 144 -3.36 -4.03 -12.66
N SER A 145 -3.65 -3.01 -13.48
CA SER A 145 -2.54 -2.24 -14.01
C SER A 145 -1.80 -1.72 -12.79
N ALA A 146 -0.48 -1.76 -12.84
CA ALA A 146 0.39 -1.18 -11.85
C ALA A 146 0.20 0.34 -11.75
N ASP A 147 -0.63 0.93 -12.63
CA ASP A 147 -1.22 2.25 -12.44
C ASP A 147 -1.75 2.37 -11.01
N ALA A 148 -1.12 3.28 -10.27
CA ALA A 148 -1.56 3.64 -8.95
C ALA A 148 -3.02 4.16 -9.05
N PRO A 149 -3.99 3.50 -8.39
CA PRO A 149 -5.40 3.89 -8.51
C PRO A 149 -5.58 5.36 -8.12
N CYS A 150 -6.52 6.06 -8.79
CA CYS A 150 -6.85 7.45 -8.47
C CYS A 150 -5.75 8.49 -8.76
N MET A 151 -4.71 8.12 -9.52
CA MET A 151 -3.69 9.05 -10.01
C MET A 151 -3.89 9.32 -11.51
N ASN A 152 -3.71 10.58 -11.90
CA ASN A 152 -3.62 10.98 -13.31
C ASN A 152 -2.17 11.29 -13.67
N ASP A 153 -1.50 10.31 -14.26
CA ASP A 153 -0.12 10.35 -14.69
C ASP A 153 0.07 10.72 -16.17
N SER A 154 -1.01 10.99 -16.90
CA SER A 154 -0.97 11.22 -18.35
C SER A 154 -0.03 12.37 -18.75
N ALA A 155 0.05 13.42 -17.92
CA ALA A 155 0.96 14.53 -18.15
C ALA A 155 2.42 14.11 -17.97
N MET A 156 2.72 13.33 -16.92
CA MET A 156 4.06 12.82 -16.62
C MET A 156 4.52 11.83 -17.70
N ILE A 157 3.68 10.84 -18.04
CA ILE A 157 3.96 9.85 -19.07
C ILE A 157 4.23 10.54 -20.41
N ARG A 158 3.46 11.59 -20.76
CA ARG A 158 3.69 12.37 -21.98
C ARG A 158 5.03 13.10 -21.95
N TYR A 159 5.35 13.74 -20.84
CA TYR A 159 6.60 14.48 -20.67
C TYR A 159 7.82 13.56 -20.74
N MET A 160 7.82 12.47 -19.96
CA MET A 160 8.95 11.53 -19.87
C MET A 160 9.20 10.74 -21.16
N ASN A 161 8.19 10.60 -22.03
CA ASN A 161 8.32 9.95 -23.33
C ASN A 161 8.54 10.93 -24.50
N ASN A 162 8.63 12.23 -24.25
CA ASN A 162 9.02 13.19 -25.27
C ASN A 162 10.48 12.90 -25.71
N ALA A 163 10.74 12.92 -27.02
CA ALA A 163 12.05 12.58 -27.57
C ALA A 163 13.17 13.53 -27.11
N GLU A 164 12.89 14.84 -27.03
CA GLU A 164 13.85 15.84 -26.54
C GLU A 164 14.14 15.64 -25.05
N VAL A 165 13.11 15.31 -24.25
CA VAL A 165 13.27 14.99 -22.82
C VAL A 165 14.10 13.73 -22.63
N ARG A 166 13.81 12.65 -23.38
CA ARG A 166 14.59 11.41 -23.33
C ARG A 166 16.04 11.63 -23.74
N HIS A 167 16.28 12.41 -24.79
CA HIS A 167 17.63 12.77 -25.24
C HIS A 167 18.37 13.61 -24.17
N ALA A 168 17.70 14.60 -23.58
CA ALA A 168 18.27 15.44 -22.52
C ALA A 168 18.60 14.65 -21.24
N LEU A 169 17.83 13.60 -20.94
CA LEU A 169 18.09 12.67 -19.84
C LEU A 169 19.06 11.53 -20.25
N HIS A 170 19.61 11.57 -21.46
CA HIS A 170 20.51 10.57 -22.02
C HIS A 170 19.95 9.14 -22.01
N ILE A 171 18.64 9.00 -22.22
CA ILE A 171 17.97 7.70 -22.28
C ILE A 171 18.26 7.06 -23.64
N PRO A 172 18.83 5.84 -23.69
CA PRO A 172 19.04 5.13 -24.95
C PRO A 172 17.76 4.97 -25.76
N GLU A 173 17.86 5.16 -27.08
CA GLU A 173 16.71 5.11 -28.00
C GLU A 173 16.08 3.73 -28.10
N ASN A 174 16.84 2.66 -27.82
CA ASN A 174 16.38 1.27 -27.88
C ASN A 174 15.58 0.84 -26.64
N LEU A 175 15.45 1.68 -25.61
CA LEU A 175 14.66 1.36 -24.42
C LEU A 175 13.17 1.60 -24.65
N PRO A 176 12.30 0.79 -24.03
CA PRO A 176 10.86 0.91 -24.20
C PRO A 176 10.32 2.25 -23.70
N ARG A 177 9.02 2.46 -23.96
CA ARG A 177 8.25 3.56 -23.40
C ARG A 177 8.38 3.55 -21.87
N TRP A 178 8.61 4.72 -21.30
CA TRP A 178 8.62 4.93 -19.86
C TRP A 178 7.19 4.94 -19.32
N ASP A 179 7.00 4.35 -18.14
CA ASP A 179 5.74 4.39 -17.41
C ASP A 179 6.00 4.62 -15.91
N VAL A 180 4.97 5.04 -15.16
CA VAL A 180 5.09 5.33 -13.72
C VAL A 180 5.34 4.05 -12.94
N CYS A 181 4.65 2.97 -13.32
CA CYS A 181 4.75 1.66 -12.70
C CYS A 181 4.88 0.57 -13.78
N SER A 182 5.47 -0.56 -13.41
CA SER A 182 5.59 -1.73 -14.31
C SER A 182 4.68 -2.85 -13.85
N ASP A 183 3.72 -3.26 -14.68
CA ASP A 183 2.86 -4.42 -14.46
C ASP A 183 3.67 -5.71 -14.30
N GLU A 184 4.68 -5.89 -15.14
CA GLU A 184 5.56 -7.05 -15.11
C GLU A 184 6.26 -7.17 -13.76
N ILE A 185 6.92 -6.10 -13.30
CA ILE A 185 7.57 -6.11 -11.99
C ILE A 185 6.53 -6.29 -10.89
N SER A 186 5.41 -5.57 -10.93
CA SER A 186 4.40 -5.63 -9.86
C SER A 186 3.76 -7.01 -9.71
N THR A 187 3.67 -7.78 -10.79
CA THR A 187 3.08 -9.13 -10.79
C THR A 187 4.09 -10.24 -10.53
N THR A 188 5.37 -10.02 -10.83
CA THR A 188 6.44 -11.02 -10.66
C THR A 188 7.28 -10.82 -9.40
N TYR A 189 7.16 -9.67 -8.73
CA TYR A 189 7.95 -9.37 -7.54
C TYR A 189 7.55 -10.21 -6.33
N GLU A 190 8.51 -10.95 -5.78
CA GLU A 190 8.31 -11.75 -4.57
C GLU A 190 8.65 -10.96 -3.31
N LYS A 191 7.68 -10.81 -2.41
CA LYS A 191 7.89 -10.17 -1.10
C LYS A 191 8.55 -11.14 -0.13
N ILE A 192 9.76 -10.81 0.32
CA ILE A 192 10.54 -11.67 1.23
C ILE A 192 10.40 -11.24 2.69
N TYR A 193 10.14 -9.95 2.94
CA TYR A 193 10.07 -9.39 4.28
C TYR A 193 8.74 -8.67 4.50
N GLY A 194 8.02 -9.08 5.55
CA GLY A 194 6.77 -8.45 5.98
C GLY A 194 6.92 -7.53 7.20
N ASP A 195 8.10 -7.47 7.84
CA ASP A 195 8.35 -6.62 9.01
C ASP A 195 9.75 -6.00 8.96
N MET A 196 9.81 -4.67 9.01
CA MET A 196 11.04 -3.88 8.92
C MET A 196 11.68 -3.59 10.28
N ALA A 197 11.06 -3.95 11.40
CA ALA A 197 11.58 -3.69 12.73
C ALA A 197 13.03 -4.22 12.94
N PRO A 198 13.40 -5.44 12.48
CA PRO A 198 14.77 -5.93 12.61
C PRO A 198 15.81 -5.07 11.87
N PHE A 199 15.43 -4.47 10.73
CA PHE A 199 16.32 -3.63 9.94
C PHE A 199 16.47 -2.25 10.59
N VAL A 200 15.35 -1.63 10.96
CA VAL A 200 15.35 -0.32 11.63
C VAL A 200 16.14 -0.37 12.95
N LYS A 201 15.99 -1.43 13.76
CA LYS A 201 16.78 -1.61 14.99
C LYS A 201 18.29 -1.70 14.71
N LYS A 202 18.71 -2.38 13.64
CA LYS A 202 20.12 -2.45 13.23
C LYS A 202 20.66 -1.08 12.80
N ILE A 203 19.87 -0.32 12.05
CA ILE A 203 20.23 1.02 11.57
C ILE A 203 20.44 1.98 12.75
N ILE A 204 19.50 1.98 13.70
CA ILE A 204 19.59 2.84 14.90
C ILE A 204 20.77 2.44 15.77
N LYS A 205 21.02 1.13 15.95
CA LYS A 205 22.19 0.64 16.69
C LYS A 205 23.52 1.10 16.06
N ALA A 206 23.55 1.30 14.75
CA ALA A 206 24.72 1.82 14.02
C ALA A 206 24.86 3.36 14.10
N GLY A 207 24.03 4.05 14.90
CA GLY A 207 24.07 5.51 15.05
C GLY A 207 23.45 6.27 13.89
N VAL A 208 22.72 5.60 13.00
CA VAL A 208 22.04 6.22 11.86
C VAL A 208 20.64 6.67 12.28
N ARG A 209 20.33 7.95 12.05
CA ARG A 209 19.03 8.53 12.42
C ARG A 209 17.92 7.99 11.52
N VAL A 210 16.73 7.75 12.07
CA VAL A 210 15.56 7.29 11.33
C VAL A 210 14.42 8.27 11.56
N LEU A 211 13.81 8.76 10.47
CA LEU A 211 12.59 9.54 10.49
C LEU A 211 11.46 8.75 9.82
N LEU A 212 10.35 8.60 10.53
CA LEU A 212 9.08 8.11 10.00
C LEU A 212 8.14 9.30 9.89
N TYR A 213 7.57 9.55 8.71
CA TYR A 213 6.61 10.64 8.51
C TYR A 213 5.46 10.14 7.63
N TYR A 214 4.23 10.50 7.98
CA TYR A 214 3.02 9.95 7.38
C TYR A 214 2.00 11.06 7.18
N GLY A 215 1.43 11.16 5.97
CA GLY A 215 0.19 11.89 5.74
C GLY A 215 -0.97 11.22 6.47
N ASP A 216 -1.78 12.00 7.20
CA ASP A 216 -2.85 11.49 8.06
C ASP A 216 -4.13 11.09 7.31
N THR A 217 -4.26 11.46 6.04
CA THR A 217 -5.38 11.11 5.17
C THR A 217 -5.09 9.93 4.23
N ASP A 218 -3.85 9.43 4.22
CA ASP A 218 -3.45 8.27 3.42
C ASP A 218 -3.99 6.97 4.02
N MET A 219 -4.64 6.15 3.20
CA MET A 219 -5.17 4.85 3.59
C MET A 219 -4.28 3.70 3.11
N ALA A 220 -3.41 3.93 2.13
CA ALA A 220 -2.55 2.92 1.54
C ALA A 220 -1.48 2.45 2.53
N CYS A 221 -0.85 3.39 3.22
CA CYS A 221 0.13 3.20 4.28
C CYS A 221 -0.12 4.23 5.38
N ASN A 222 -1.21 4.03 6.12
CA ASN A 222 -1.76 5.03 7.05
C ASN A 222 -0.84 5.36 8.23
N PHE A 223 -1.03 6.55 8.81
CA PHE A 223 -0.19 7.05 9.91
C PHE A 223 -0.27 6.21 11.20
N ILE A 224 -1.38 5.50 11.44
CA ILE A 224 -1.55 4.64 12.62
C ILE A 224 -0.57 3.47 12.55
N MET A 225 -0.34 2.88 11.37
CA MET A 225 0.72 1.89 11.16
C MET A 225 2.09 2.45 11.53
N GLY A 226 2.43 3.64 11.01
CA GLY A 226 3.72 4.28 11.29
C GLY A 226 3.93 4.52 12.79
N GLN A 227 2.90 5.01 13.48
CA GLN A 227 2.91 5.26 14.91
C GLN A 227 3.05 3.97 15.74
N GLN A 228 2.24 2.94 15.45
CA GLN A 228 2.31 1.66 16.15
C GLN A 228 3.62 0.92 15.88
N PHE A 229 4.13 0.96 14.64
CA PHE A 229 5.43 0.42 14.29
C PHE A 229 6.54 1.13 15.07
N SER A 230 6.54 2.47 15.10
CA SER A 230 7.54 3.22 15.86
C SER A 230 7.52 2.86 17.34
N ALA A 231 6.33 2.74 17.94
CA ALA A 231 6.18 2.34 19.34
C ALA A 231 6.68 0.91 19.59
N SER A 232 6.42 -0.03 18.67
CA SER A 232 6.83 -1.44 18.82
C SER A 232 8.34 -1.66 18.72
N LEU A 233 9.09 -0.67 18.23
CA LEU A 233 10.55 -0.71 18.26
C LEU A 233 11.09 -0.74 19.70
N ASN A 234 10.34 -0.22 20.67
CA ASN A 234 10.69 -0.17 22.10
C ASN A 234 12.09 0.45 22.31
N LEU A 235 12.30 1.61 21.70
CA LEU A 235 13.55 2.37 21.77
C LEU A 235 13.38 3.53 22.76
N PRO A 236 14.46 3.90 23.48
CA PRO A 236 14.44 4.96 24.48
C PRO A 236 14.21 6.36 23.88
#